data_AF-A0A954FZT7-F1
#
_entry.id   AF-A0A954FZT7-F1
#
_cell.length_a   1.000
_cell.length_b   1.000
_cell.length_c   1.000
_cell.angle_alpha   90.00
_cell.angle_beta   90.00
_cell.angle_gamma   90.00
#
_symmetry.space_group_name_H-M   'P 1'
#
loop_
_entity.id
_entity.type
_entity.pdbx_description
1 polymer ?
#
loop_
_entity_poly.entity_id
_entity_poly.type
_entity_poly.pdbx_seq_one_letter_code
_entity_poly.pdbx_strand_id
1 'polypeptide(L)'
;MPAWPGGPCPQCGEDMPANLVHCQTCRELLNEDLEHDTVEIPAFHPLKELSAHCDAYPVGFYFQCPDCQKELRVHKKYLGKQVSCKFCQALFALRLDSKRTKSFGFYTNCPHCREELRIAHKYLGTIASCKFCQGHIQLLEKPADQTGT
;
A
#
# COMPACT_ATOMS: atom_id res chain seq x y z
N MET A 1 -20.61 -44.42 -32.56
CA MET A 1 -20.58 -43.81 -31.21
C MET A 1 -21.58 -44.61 -30.41
N PRO A 2 -21.18 -45.60 -29.59
CA PRO A 2 -22.16 -46.35 -28.84
C PRO A 2 -22.62 -45.45 -27.69
N ALA A 3 -23.67 -44.69 -27.96
CA ALA A 3 -24.53 -44.21 -26.90
C ALA A 3 -25.05 -45.42 -26.11
N TRP A 4 -25.25 -45.27 -24.81
CA TRP A 4 -25.74 -46.35 -23.94
C TRP A 4 -26.96 -47.05 -24.58
N PRO A 5 -26.95 -48.37 -24.79
CA PRO A 5 -28.02 -49.07 -25.52
C PRO A 5 -29.34 -49.18 -24.73
N GLY A 6 -29.31 -48.84 -23.43
CA GLY A 6 -30.39 -49.10 -22.50
C GLY A 6 -30.15 -50.39 -21.71
N GLY A 7 -30.70 -50.48 -20.50
CA GLY A 7 -30.58 -51.66 -19.62
C GLY A 7 -30.01 -51.34 -18.24
N PRO A 8 -29.69 -52.36 -17.44
CA PRO A 8 -29.26 -52.18 -16.06
C PRO A 8 -27.89 -51.50 -15.97
N CYS A 9 -27.80 -50.47 -15.12
CA CYS A 9 -26.54 -49.80 -14.80
C CYS A 9 -25.53 -50.81 -14.22
N PRO A 10 -24.27 -50.83 -14.69
CA PRO A 10 -23.26 -51.79 -14.23
C PRO A 10 -22.88 -51.62 -12.75
N GLN A 11 -23.12 -50.43 -12.18
CA GLN A 11 -22.75 -50.12 -10.80
C GLN A 11 -23.89 -50.36 -9.80
N CYS A 12 -25.11 -49.88 -10.11
CA CYS A 12 -26.24 -49.94 -9.17
C CYS A 12 -27.36 -50.90 -9.58
N GLY A 13 -27.31 -51.49 -10.78
CA GLY A 13 -28.30 -52.47 -11.27
C GLY A 13 -29.64 -51.88 -11.72
N GLU A 14 -29.90 -50.60 -11.49
CA GLU A 14 -31.13 -49.91 -11.91
C GLU A 14 -31.21 -49.78 -13.44
N ASP A 15 -32.41 -49.94 -14.00
CA ASP A 15 -32.64 -49.91 -15.45
C ASP A 15 -32.58 -48.47 -15.99
N MET A 16 -31.63 -48.22 -16.90
CA MET A 16 -31.37 -46.92 -17.50
C MET A 16 -31.81 -46.91 -18.97
N PRO A 17 -32.57 -45.89 -19.42
CA PRO A 17 -32.99 -45.78 -20.82
C PRO A 17 -31.80 -45.52 -21.76
N ALA A 18 -31.98 -45.85 -23.04
CA ALA A 18 -30.95 -45.65 -24.05
C ALA A 18 -30.53 -44.17 -24.21
N ASN A 19 -29.30 -43.95 -24.69
CA ASN A 19 -28.65 -42.66 -24.94
C ASN A 19 -28.31 -41.82 -23.72
N LEU A 20 -28.34 -42.39 -22.51
CA LEU A 20 -27.82 -41.71 -21.33
C LEU A 20 -26.29 -41.75 -21.28
N VAL A 21 -25.71 -40.65 -20.80
CA VAL A 21 -24.28 -40.54 -20.55
C VAL A 21 -23.94 -41.00 -19.13
N HIS A 22 -24.80 -40.69 -18.15
CA HIS A 22 -24.64 -41.08 -16.76
C HIS A 22 -25.89 -41.75 -16.21
N CYS A 23 -25.72 -42.68 -15.28
CA CYS A 23 -26.81 -43.26 -14.51
C CYS A 23 -27.54 -42.18 -13.70
N GLN A 24 -28.87 -42.19 -13.71
CA GLN A 24 -29.66 -41.21 -12.95
C GLN A 24 -29.63 -41.45 -11.44
N THR A 25 -29.33 -42.68 -11.01
CA THR A 25 -29.30 -43.08 -9.60
C THR A 25 -27.93 -42.88 -8.97
N CYS A 26 -26.88 -43.45 -9.55
CA CYS A 26 -25.53 -43.44 -8.95
C CYS A 26 -24.53 -42.53 -9.67
N ARG A 27 -24.92 -41.86 -10.77
CA ARG A 27 -24.05 -41.00 -11.60
C ARG A 27 -22.87 -41.71 -12.27
N GLU A 28 -22.82 -43.04 -12.27
CA GLU A 28 -21.83 -43.82 -13.02
C GLU A 28 -21.85 -43.43 -14.51
N LEU A 29 -20.67 -43.32 -15.12
CA LEU A 29 -20.52 -43.02 -16.55
C LEU A 29 -20.89 -44.26 -17.35
N LEU A 30 -21.97 -44.18 -18.13
CA LEU A 30 -22.53 -45.29 -18.91
C LEU A 30 -21.99 -45.34 -20.33
N ASN A 31 -21.41 -44.23 -20.81
CA ASN A 31 -20.82 -44.15 -22.13
C ASN A 31 -19.31 -44.40 -22.03
N GLU A 32 -18.87 -45.56 -22.52
CA GLU A 32 -17.47 -45.99 -22.50
C GLU A 32 -16.56 -45.18 -23.45
N ASP A 33 -17.14 -44.42 -24.40
CA ASP A 33 -16.37 -43.51 -25.28
C ASP A 33 -15.95 -42.22 -24.57
N LEU A 34 -16.41 -41.97 -23.34
CA LEU A 34 -16.12 -40.76 -22.59
C LEU A 34 -15.23 -41.07 -21.38
N GLU A 35 -14.38 -40.11 -21.05
CA GLU A 35 -13.53 -40.14 -19.86
C GLU A 35 -13.83 -38.90 -19.00
N HIS A 36 -13.54 -39.00 -17.70
CA HIS A 36 -13.68 -37.86 -16.80
C HIS A 36 -12.57 -36.85 -17.10
N ASP A 37 -12.92 -35.73 -17.72
CA ASP A 37 -12.00 -34.62 -17.90
C ASP A 37 -11.63 -34.05 -16.53
N THR A 38 -10.37 -34.21 -16.14
CA THR A 38 -9.86 -33.70 -14.88
C THR A 38 -9.33 -32.29 -15.15
N VAL A 39 -10.16 -31.29 -14.88
CA VAL A 39 -9.69 -29.90 -14.90
C VAL A 39 -8.74 -29.70 -13.73
N GLU A 40 -7.43 -29.64 -14.00
CA GLU A 40 -6.44 -29.27 -13.00
C GLU A 40 -6.71 -27.83 -12.54
N ILE A 41 -7.22 -27.68 -11.31
CA ILE A 41 -7.42 -26.36 -10.70
C ILE A 41 -6.03 -25.86 -10.28
N PRO A 42 -5.52 -24.75 -10.86
CA PRO A 42 -4.21 -24.23 -10.48
C PRO A 42 -4.20 -23.80 -9.01
N ALA A 43 -3.03 -23.85 -8.38
CA ALA A 43 -2.86 -23.43 -7.00
C ALA A 43 -3.24 -21.94 -6.84
N PHE A 44 -4.05 -21.64 -5.83
CA PHE A 44 -4.37 -20.26 -5.47
C PHE A 44 -3.10 -19.56 -4.94
N HIS A 45 -2.69 -18.50 -5.63
CA HIS A 45 -1.61 -17.63 -5.17
C HIS A 45 -2.21 -16.30 -4.67
N PRO A 46 -2.25 -16.05 -3.35
CA PRO A 46 -2.76 -14.79 -2.84
C PRO A 46 -1.89 -13.63 -3.31
N LEU A 47 -2.54 -12.58 -3.84
CA LEU A 47 -1.85 -11.35 -4.19
C LEU A 47 -1.31 -10.67 -2.94
N LYS A 48 -0.14 -10.04 -3.05
CA LYS A 48 0.44 -9.26 -1.97
C LYS A 48 -0.42 -8.02 -1.71
N GLU A 49 -0.88 -7.85 -0.48
CA GLU A 49 -1.61 -6.66 -0.07
C GLU A 49 -0.71 -5.44 -0.25
N LEU A 50 -1.11 -4.51 -1.12
CA LEU A 50 -0.46 -3.22 -1.26
C LEU A 50 -0.88 -2.39 -0.05
N SER A 51 0.07 -2.04 0.82
CA SER A 51 -0.22 -1.17 1.95
C SER A 51 -0.72 0.17 1.42
N ALA A 52 -2.03 0.42 1.52
CA ALA A 52 -2.61 1.70 1.15
C ALA A 52 -2.06 2.76 2.10
N HIS A 53 -1.15 3.60 1.60
CA HIS A 53 -0.62 4.75 2.31
C HIS A 53 -0.88 6.00 1.49
N CYS A 54 -1.08 7.11 2.21
CA CYS A 54 -1.18 8.42 1.59
C CYS A 54 0.13 9.18 1.78
N ASP A 55 0.50 9.97 0.79
CA ASP A 55 1.69 10.81 0.89
C ASP A 55 1.45 11.98 1.84
N ALA A 56 2.45 12.27 2.67
CA ALA A 56 2.49 13.42 3.54
C ALA A 56 3.81 14.18 3.34
N TYR A 57 3.70 15.50 3.22
CA TYR A 57 4.81 16.38 2.85
C TYR A 57 5.06 17.44 3.93
N PRO A 58 6.32 17.77 4.27
CA PRO A 58 6.62 18.84 5.21
C PRO A 58 5.89 20.14 4.85
N VAL A 59 5.21 20.71 5.85
CA VAL A 59 4.68 22.09 5.80
C VAL A 59 5.75 23.06 6.29
N GLY A 60 6.55 22.63 7.26
CA GLY A 60 7.72 23.37 7.72
C GLY A 60 8.64 22.51 8.58
N PHE A 61 9.71 23.13 9.07
CA PHE A 61 10.84 22.47 9.70
C PHE A 61 11.17 23.11 11.05
N TYR A 62 11.74 22.29 11.93
CA TYR A 62 12.35 22.71 13.18
C TYR A 62 13.86 22.80 13.00
N PHE A 63 14.40 23.95 13.34
CA PHE A 63 15.82 24.26 13.31
C PHE A 63 16.30 24.73 14.67
N GLN A 64 17.58 24.57 14.93
CA GLN A 64 18.24 25.16 16.09
C GLN A 64 18.98 26.42 15.63
N CYS A 65 18.76 27.55 16.31
CA CYS A 65 19.50 28.77 16.01
C CYS A 65 21.00 28.56 16.28
N PRO A 66 21.91 28.88 15.34
CA PRO A 66 23.35 28.66 15.54
C PRO A 66 23.93 29.52 16.68
N ASP A 67 23.36 30.69 16.94
CA ASP A 67 23.87 31.64 17.95
C ASP A 67 23.31 31.37 19.35
N CYS A 68 21.99 31.25 19.50
CA CYS A 68 21.34 31.10 20.80
C CYS A 68 20.84 29.69 21.11
N GLN A 69 21.00 28.76 20.17
CA GLN A 69 20.66 27.34 20.32
C GLN A 69 19.17 27.03 20.60
N LYS A 70 18.29 28.03 20.51
CA LYS A 70 16.84 27.85 20.68
C LYS A 70 16.19 27.23 19.44
N GLU A 71 15.16 26.43 19.66
CA GLU A 71 14.34 25.83 18.61
C GLU A 71 13.49 26.89 17.89
N LEU A 72 13.52 26.86 16.57
CA LEU A 72 12.74 27.70 15.67
C LEU A 72 11.88 26.82 14.79
N ARG A 73 10.58 27.14 14.76
CA ARG A 73 9.61 26.56 13.82
C ARG A 73 9.51 27.47 12.60
N VAL A 74 9.86 26.96 11.42
CA VAL A 74 9.96 27.76 10.20
C VAL A 74 9.21 27.09 9.06
N HIS A 75 8.35 27.84 8.37
CA HIS A 75 7.60 27.34 7.21
C HIS A 75 8.53 27.05 6.02
N LYS A 76 8.23 26.01 5.22
CA LYS A 76 9.10 25.59 4.08
C LYS A 76 9.38 26.69 3.05
N LYS A 77 8.48 27.67 2.93
CA LYS A 77 8.61 28.84 2.03
C LYS A 77 9.84 29.72 2.29
N TYR A 78 10.46 29.57 3.47
CA TYR A 78 11.67 30.29 3.85
C TYR A 78 12.95 29.48 3.63
N LEU A 79 12.86 28.22 3.20
CA LEU A 79 14.04 27.46 2.78
C LEU A 79 14.77 28.20 1.67
N GLY A 80 16.10 28.25 1.78
CA GLY A 80 16.98 28.99 0.87
C GLY A 80 17.08 30.49 1.16
N LYS A 81 16.26 31.05 2.06
CA LYS A 81 16.26 32.49 2.39
C LYS A 81 17.10 32.79 3.64
N GLN A 82 17.53 34.03 3.78
CA GLN A 82 18.03 34.54 5.05
C GLN A 82 16.85 34.84 5.98
N VAL A 83 16.96 34.37 7.22
CA VAL A 83 15.96 34.58 8.27
C VAL A 83 16.62 35.14 9.52
N SER A 84 15.85 35.85 10.33
CA SER A 84 16.28 36.32 11.65
C SER A 84 15.70 35.44 12.75
N CYS A 85 16.54 35.09 13.74
CA CYS A 85 16.08 34.40 14.93
C CYS A 85 15.17 35.31 15.76
N LYS A 86 13.94 34.88 16.05
CA LYS A 86 13.01 35.66 16.89
C LYS A 86 13.47 35.87 18.34
N PHE A 87 14.53 35.18 18.80
CA PHE A 87 15.01 35.25 20.18
C PHE A 87 16.28 36.09 20.35
N CYS A 88 17.26 35.95 19.46
CA CYS A 88 18.52 36.69 19.53
C CYS A 88 18.74 37.63 18.34
N GLN A 89 17.80 37.66 17.38
CA GLN A 89 17.83 38.49 16.17
C GLN A 89 18.96 38.17 15.17
N ALA A 90 19.82 37.20 15.49
CA ALA A 90 20.88 36.74 14.60
C ALA A 90 20.33 36.31 13.23
N LEU A 91 21.04 36.71 12.17
CA LEU A 91 20.71 36.44 10.79
C LEU A 91 21.48 35.21 10.29
N PHE A 92 20.77 34.27 9.67
CA PHE A 92 21.39 33.08 9.09
C PHE A 92 20.61 32.58 7.88
N ALA A 93 21.28 31.83 7.01
CA ALA A 93 20.66 31.22 5.84
C ALA A 93 19.98 29.89 6.23
N LEU A 94 18.71 29.73 5.87
CA LEU A 94 17.93 28.54 6.21
C LEU A 94 18.13 27.45 5.14
N ARG A 95 18.89 26.39 5.45
CA ARG A 95 19.13 25.25 4.54
C ARG A 95 19.08 23.92 5.29
N LEU A 96 18.49 22.88 4.69
CA LEU A 96 18.30 21.57 5.32
C LEU A 96 19.64 20.84 5.57
N ASP A 97 20.56 20.93 4.61
CA ASP A 97 21.81 20.14 4.58
C ASP A 97 23.06 20.91 5.02
N SER A 98 22.89 22.09 5.60
CA SER A 98 24.03 22.92 6.01
C SER A 98 24.52 22.54 7.41
N LYS A 99 25.85 22.41 7.58
CA LYS A 99 26.50 22.09 8.87
C LYS A 99 26.10 23.03 10.01
N ARG A 100 25.75 24.28 9.70
CA ARG A 100 25.35 25.31 10.69
C ARG A 100 23.87 25.32 11.04
N THR A 101 23.00 24.77 10.21
CA THR A 101 21.53 24.94 10.33
C THR A 101 20.81 23.65 9.97
N LYS A 102 21.20 22.53 10.56
CA LYS A 102 20.55 21.25 10.27
C LYS A 102 19.14 21.22 10.84
N SER A 103 18.17 20.78 10.04
CA SER A 103 16.84 20.47 10.56
C SER A 103 16.90 19.16 11.35
N PHE A 104 16.39 19.16 12.58
CA PHE A 104 16.26 17.94 13.39
C PHE A 104 14.84 17.34 13.33
N GLY A 105 13.87 18.08 12.79
CA GLY A 105 12.50 17.62 12.62
C GLY A 105 11.70 18.50 11.68
N PHE A 106 10.50 18.04 11.34
CA PHE A 106 9.53 18.74 10.52
C PHE A 106 8.11 18.57 11.06
N TYR A 107 7.19 19.37 10.55
CA TYR A 107 5.78 19.19 10.81
C TYR A 107 4.98 19.09 9.51
N THR A 108 3.93 18.28 9.55
CA THR A 108 2.98 18.07 8.45
C THR A 108 1.59 17.86 9.02
N ASN A 109 0.55 18.02 8.21
CA ASN A 109 -0.80 17.58 8.54
C ASN A 109 -1.00 16.14 8.05
N CYS A 110 -1.65 15.31 8.85
CA CYS A 110 -2.02 13.97 8.43
C CYS A 110 -3.06 14.04 7.30
N PRO A 111 -2.87 13.37 6.14
CA PRO A 111 -3.88 13.34 5.07
C PRO A 111 -5.20 12.69 5.49
N HIS A 112 -5.16 11.78 6.47
CA HIS A 112 -6.34 11.06 6.96
C HIS A 112 -7.18 11.88 7.93
N CYS A 113 -6.56 12.45 8.97
CA CYS A 113 -7.27 13.12 10.07
C CYS A 113 -6.98 14.62 10.21
N ARG A 114 -6.13 15.19 9.34
CA ARG A 114 -5.73 16.62 9.29
C ARG A 114 -4.97 17.16 10.50
N GLU A 115 -4.84 16.36 11.57
CA GLU A 115 -4.03 16.70 12.74
C GLU A 115 -2.56 16.96 12.40
N GLU A 116 -1.95 17.89 13.14
CA GLU A 116 -0.54 18.25 12.97
C GLU A 116 0.38 17.21 13.63
N LEU A 117 1.28 16.66 12.82
CA LEU A 117 2.30 15.71 13.23
C LEU A 117 3.65 16.41 13.28
N ARG A 118 4.32 16.32 14.43
CA ARG A 118 5.75 16.64 14.59
C ARG A 118 6.56 15.36 14.43
N ILE A 119 7.49 15.36 13.47
CA ILE A 119 8.20 14.16 13.02
C ILE A 119 9.70 14.46 13.01
N ALA A 120 10.52 13.52 13.49
CA ALA A 120 11.98 13.67 13.41
C ALA A 120 12.45 13.56 11.96
N HIS A 121 13.47 14.33 11.59
CA HIS A 121 13.94 14.41 10.19
C HIS A 121 14.36 13.04 9.63
N LYS A 122 14.88 12.14 10.49
CA LYS A 122 15.28 10.77 10.14
C LYS A 122 14.17 9.90 9.54
N TYR A 123 12.89 10.28 9.69
CA TYR A 123 11.76 9.51 9.15
C TYR A 123 11.33 9.98 7.76
N LEU A 124 11.96 11.00 7.18
CA LEU A 124 11.78 11.32 5.76
C LEU A 124 12.18 10.11 4.90
N GLY A 125 11.38 9.81 3.89
CA GLY A 125 11.51 8.64 3.02
C GLY A 125 10.90 7.35 3.58
N THR A 126 10.29 7.37 4.77
CA THR A 126 9.74 6.16 5.42
C THR A 126 8.22 6.19 5.51
N ILE A 127 7.63 5.00 5.67
CA ILE A 127 6.20 4.86 6.00
C ILE A 127 6.07 4.85 7.52
N ALA A 128 5.15 5.67 8.04
CA ALA A 128 4.85 5.76 9.46
C ALA A 128 3.34 5.72 9.70
N SER A 129 2.93 5.32 10.90
CA SER A 129 1.52 5.40 11.32
C SER A 129 1.25 6.72 12.03
N CYS A 130 0.15 7.38 11.66
CA CYS A 130 -0.31 8.57 12.36
C CYS A 130 -0.64 8.24 13.82
N LYS A 131 -0.09 9.00 14.78
CA LYS A 131 -0.36 8.78 16.22
C LYS A 131 -1.82 9.05 16.65
N PHE A 132 -2.61 9.73 15.80
CA PHE A 132 -3.98 10.12 16.11
C PHE A 132 -5.02 9.18 15.49
N CYS A 133 -4.87 8.83 14.21
CA CYS A 133 -5.82 7.99 13.47
C CYS A 133 -5.26 6.63 13.06
N GLN A 134 -4.01 6.32 13.39
CA GLN A 134 -3.28 5.09 13.01
C GLN A 134 -3.11 4.86 11.51
N GLY A 135 -3.66 5.74 10.65
CA GLY A 135 -3.51 5.67 9.21
C GLY A 135 -2.03 5.69 8.78
N HIS A 136 -1.69 4.81 7.85
CA HIS A 136 -0.36 4.71 7.28
C HIS A 136 -0.12 5.85 6.29
N ILE A 137 1.01 6.54 6.46
CA ILE A 137 1.42 7.68 5.64
C ILE A 137 2.86 7.50 5.19
N GLN A 138 3.14 7.82 3.94
CA GLN A 138 4.51 7.88 3.43
C GLN A 138 5.03 9.31 3.55
N LEU A 139 6.17 9.47 4.20
CA LEU A 139 6.76 10.77 4.48
C LEU A 139 7.73 11.15 3.35
N LEU A 140 7.36 12.11 2.50
CA LEU A 140 8.12 12.49 1.32
C LEU A 140 8.58 13.95 1.39
N GLU A 141 9.75 14.26 0.83
CA GLU A 141 10.30 15.63 0.83
C GLU A 141 9.55 16.59 -0.09
N LYS A 142 9.19 16.11 -1.28
CA LYS A 142 8.44 16.83 -2.31
C LYS A 142 7.54 15.86 -3.08
N PRO A 143 6.42 16.34 -3.66
CA PRO A 143 5.65 15.52 -4.59
C PRO A 143 6.53 15.07 -5.75
N ALA A 144 6.35 13.83 -6.19
CA ALA A 144 7.00 13.34 -7.41
C ALA A 144 6.53 14.23 -8.57
N ASP A 145 7.46 14.98 -9.14
CA ASP A 145 7.22 15.74 -10.35
C ASP A 145 6.87 14.74 -11.44
N GLN A 146 5.69 14.85 -12.05
CA GLN A 146 5.29 14.05 -13.20
C GLN A 146 6.15 14.47 -14.40
N THR A 147 7.41 14.05 -14.41
CA THR A 147 8.35 14.24 -15.50
C THR A 147 8.53 12.90 -16.19
N GLY A 148 7.78 12.73 -17.27
CA GLY A 148 7.84 11.56 -18.14
C GLY A 148 7.19 11.90 -19.47
N THR A 149 7.92 12.71 -20.24
CA THR A 149 7.73 13.03 -21.66
C THR A 149 7.61 11.78 -22.52
#